data_AF-A0A0K8SEH7-F1
#
_entry.id   AF-A0A0K8SEH7-F1
#
_cell.length_a   1.000
_cell.length_b   1.000
_cell.length_c   1.000
_cell.angle_alpha   90.00
_cell.angle_beta   90.00
_cell.angle_gamma   90.00
#
_symmetry.space_group_name_H-M   'P 1'
#
loop_
_entity.id
_entity.type
_entity.pdbx_description
1 polymer ?
#
loop_
_entity_poly.entity_id
_entity_poly.type
_entity_poly.pdbx_seq_one_letter_code
_entity_poly.pdbx_strand_id
1 'polypeptide(L)'
;MASNIPVPSKMTTEGNASENWKRTKNWRRKPKSKATAKAPISNDDQRAALDKRPLGERAKFAEVLKPMNQNKKNSMFLSSNSESTADWRKLRDNLAKILQADPDEAMEEAHAFLAKIEGSVSKKAFIEIVTMAVIKASLKDGKLVGRQINKFDKLILKYVDNTEDLELICLFAIKNFVVKEAALELSVLTESFRNLYDDSIISVEAFKKWKDDTSIEPLESEGRLLATKTLEPFYVFLAEADDEEEES
;
A
#
# COMPACT_ATOMS: atom_id res chain seq x y z
N MET A 1 -25.60 -1.32 76.02
CA MET A 1 -24.31 -2.05 76.02
C MET A 1 -23.78 -1.95 74.60
N ALA A 2 -22.94 -0.94 74.34
CA ALA A 2 -21.49 -1.08 74.12
C ALA A 2 -21.23 -1.65 72.70
N SER A 3 -20.57 -0.98 71.74
CA SER A 3 -19.54 0.06 71.86
C SER A 3 -19.39 0.84 70.55
N ASN A 4 -19.50 2.17 70.63
CA ASN A 4 -18.91 3.11 69.66
C ASN A 4 -17.44 3.32 70.05
N ILE A 5 -16.52 3.26 69.08
CA ILE A 5 -15.15 3.77 69.21
C ILE A 5 -14.89 4.76 68.05
N PRO A 6 -14.25 5.92 68.31
CA PRO A 6 -14.30 7.10 67.45
C PRO A 6 -13.04 7.29 66.60
N VAL A 7 -13.11 8.11 65.55
CA VAL A 7 -11.92 8.80 65.01
C VAL A 7 -12.27 10.26 64.66
N PRO A 8 -11.49 11.25 65.15
CA PRO A 8 -11.75 12.67 64.95
C PRO A 8 -10.99 13.30 63.76
N SER A 9 -11.59 14.40 63.30
CA SER A 9 -11.20 15.39 62.29
C SER A 9 -9.82 16.06 62.50
N LYS A 10 -9.12 16.39 61.40
CA LYS A 10 -8.32 17.63 61.24
C LYS A 10 -8.17 18.08 59.77
N MET A 11 -8.66 19.30 59.53
CA MET A 11 -8.03 20.45 58.87
C MET A 11 -7.38 20.32 57.48
N THR A 12 -8.07 20.94 56.52
CA THR A 12 -7.59 21.90 55.50
C THR A 12 -6.09 22.07 55.29
N THR A 13 -5.65 21.93 54.03
CA THR A 13 -4.77 22.91 53.37
C THR A 13 -4.89 22.77 51.85
N GLU A 14 -5.18 23.90 51.22
CA GLU A 14 -5.08 24.13 49.78
C GLU A 14 -3.64 23.88 49.29
N GLY A 15 -3.48 23.32 48.09
CA GLY A 15 -2.17 23.00 47.55
C GLY A 15 -2.22 22.48 46.13
N ASN A 16 -2.41 23.41 45.21
CA ASN A 16 -2.28 23.30 43.76
C ASN A 16 -1.13 22.35 43.32
N ALA A 17 -1.43 21.29 42.55
CA ALA A 17 -0.43 20.41 41.95
C ALA A 17 -0.80 20.00 40.51
N SER A 18 -1.34 20.93 39.73
CA SER A 18 -1.29 20.88 38.27
C SER A 18 0.03 21.48 37.77
N GLU A 19 1.19 20.93 38.15
CA GLU A 19 2.50 21.35 37.61
C GLU A 19 3.62 20.43 38.11
N ASN A 20 3.84 19.27 37.47
CA ASN A 20 5.04 18.49 37.76
C ASN A 20 5.58 17.63 36.61
N TRP A 21 5.70 18.20 35.41
CA TRP A 21 6.49 17.60 34.32
C TRP A 21 7.61 18.51 33.77
N LYS A 22 7.84 19.68 34.38
CA LYS A 22 8.88 20.63 33.93
C LYS A 22 10.00 20.82 34.96
N ARG A 23 10.92 19.85 35.03
CA ARG A 23 12.35 19.98 35.46
C ARG A 23 12.87 18.54 35.61
N THR A 24 13.62 18.01 34.64
CA THR A 24 15.06 18.21 34.54
C THR A 24 15.54 18.20 33.08
N LYS A 25 16.09 19.33 32.62
CA LYS A 25 16.97 19.42 31.45
C LYS A 25 18.40 19.51 31.97
N ASN A 26 19.26 18.55 31.62
CA ASN A 26 20.67 18.81 31.31
C ASN A 26 21.37 17.53 30.84
N TRP A 27 21.39 17.31 29.53
CA TRP A 27 22.50 16.61 28.88
C TRP A 27 23.07 17.53 27.80
N ARG A 28 24.35 17.84 27.98
CA ARG A 28 25.17 18.74 27.17
C ARG A 28 25.02 18.47 25.67
N ARG A 29 24.80 19.54 24.91
CA ARG A 29 25.12 19.61 23.48
C ARG A 29 26.63 19.37 23.31
N LYS A 30 27.01 18.26 22.68
CA LYS A 30 28.33 18.15 22.03
C LYS A 30 28.22 18.77 20.62
N PRO A 31 29.18 19.59 20.17
CA PRO A 31 29.19 20.06 18.79
C PRO A 31 29.44 18.87 17.85
N LYS A 32 28.55 18.65 16.89
CA LYS A 32 28.81 17.75 15.76
C LYS A 32 29.94 18.36 14.93
N SER A 33 31.05 17.63 14.78
CA SER A 33 32.01 17.92 13.72
C SER A 33 31.26 17.90 12.38
N LYS A 34 31.51 18.90 11.54
CA LYS A 34 31.02 18.92 10.16
C LYS A 34 31.61 17.72 9.43
N ALA A 35 30.84 16.64 9.29
CA ALA A 35 31.09 15.65 8.26
C ALA A 35 30.70 16.32 6.93
N THR A 36 31.72 16.72 6.16
CA THR A 36 31.54 17.08 4.76
C THR A 36 30.99 15.86 4.04
N ALA A 37 29.74 15.94 3.56
CA ALA A 37 29.20 14.95 2.64
C ALA A 37 30.10 14.92 1.40
N LYS A 38 30.80 13.80 1.17
CA LYS A 38 31.49 13.57 -0.10
C LYS A 38 30.43 13.47 -1.20
N ALA A 39 30.64 14.21 -2.28
CA ALA A 39 29.81 14.17 -3.47
C ALA A 39 29.66 12.73 -4.01
N PRO A 40 28.54 12.39 -4.68
CA PRO A 40 28.39 11.10 -5.34
C PRO A 40 29.53 10.90 -6.35
N ILE A 41 30.22 9.77 -6.22
CA ILE A 41 31.38 9.39 -7.04
C ILE A 41 30.90 9.20 -8.48
N SER A 42 31.53 9.89 -9.44
CA SER A 42 31.22 9.76 -10.87
C SER A 42 31.41 8.31 -11.34
N ASN A 43 30.66 7.87 -12.35
CA ASN A 43 30.79 6.52 -12.92
C ASN A 43 32.22 6.24 -13.44
N ASP A 44 32.95 7.26 -13.86
CA ASP A 44 34.34 7.13 -14.30
C ASP A 44 35.30 6.91 -13.13
N ASP A 45 35.03 7.51 -11.97
CA ASP A 45 35.80 7.31 -10.74
C ASP A 45 35.56 5.92 -10.16
N GLN A 46 34.35 5.36 -10.32
CA GLN A 46 34.04 3.98 -9.94
C GLN A 46 34.77 2.96 -10.83
N ARG A 47 34.89 3.24 -12.14
CA ARG A 47 35.67 2.43 -13.09
C ARG A 47 37.16 2.46 -12.79
N ALA A 48 37.71 3.62 -12.45
CA ALA A 48 39.12 3.77 -12.06
C ALA A 48 39.46 3.05 -10.74
N ALA A 49 38.51 2.95 -9.81
CA ALA A 49 38.66 2.17 -8.58
C ALA A 49 38.69 0.65 -8.81
N LEU A 50 38.01 0.19 -9.87
CA LEU A 50 37.95 -1.22 -10.30
C LEU A 50 39.28 -1.71 -10.89
N ASP A 51 40.07 -0.81 -11.46
CA ASP A 51 41.35 -1.14 -12.13
C ASP A 51 42.51 -1.39 -11.16
N LYS A 52 42.34 -0.98 -9.90
CA LYS A 52 43.34 -1.13 -8.83
C LYS A 52 43.17 -2.41 -8.01
N ARG A 53 42.17 -3.24 -8.32
CA ARG A 53 41.85 -4.46 -7.57
C ARG A 53 42.49 -5.71 -8.18
N PRO A 54 42.93 -6.68 -7.36
CA PRO A 54 43.53 -7.92 -7.84
C PRO A 54 42.54 -8.74 -8.69
N LEU A 55 43.03 -9.33 -9.78
CA LEU A 55 42.24 -9.97 -10.85
C LEU A 55 41.19 -10.99 -10.35
N GLY A 56 41.46 -11.71 -9.27
CA GLY A 56 40.55 -12.70 -8.68
C GLY A 56 39.29 -12.12 -8.02
N GLU A 57 39.31 -10.85 -7.61
CA GLU A 57 38.14 -10.16 -7.02
C GLU A 57 37.31 -9.40 -8.05
N ARG A 58 37.87 -9.15 -9.25
CA ARG A 58 37.20 -8.41 -10.33
C ARG A 58 36.04 -9.22 -10.91
N ALA A 59 36.17 -10.55 -11.00
CA ALA A 59 35.13 -11.44 -11.50
C ALA A 59 33.89 -11.50 -10.58
N LYS A 60 34.09 -11.49 -9.26
CA LYS A 60 32.99 -11.52 -8.27
C LYS A 60 32.17 -10.23 -8.25
N PHE A 61 32.79 -9.09 -8.57
CA PHE A 61 32.11 -7.79 -8.66
C PHE A 61 31.54 -7.49 -10.05
N ALA A 62 32.11 -8.06 -11.13
CA ALA A 62 31.54 -7.96 -12.47
C ALA A 62 30.18 -8.66 -12.59
N GLU A 63 29.91 -9.66 -11.75
CA GLU A 63 28.61 -10.33 -11.66
C GLU A 63 27.54 -9.45 -10.99
N VAL A 64 27.94 -8.58 -10.06
CA VAL A 64 27.07 -7.56 -9.41
C VAL A 64 26.72 -6.41 -10.36
N LEU A 65 27.46 -6.25 -11.48
CA LEU A 65 27.29 -5.18 -12.46
C LEU A 65 26.72 -5.63 -13.81
N LYS A 66 26.27 -6.88 -13.94
CA LYS A 66 25.46 -7.27 -15.11
C LYS A 66 24.16 -6.46 -15.05
N PRO A 67 23.79 -5.67 -16.08
CA PRO A 67 22.46 -5.10 -16.13
C PRO A 67 21.48 -6.26 -16.16
N MET A 68 20.73 -6.43 -15.05
CA MET A 68 19.55 -7.28 -15.05
C MET A 68 18.68 -6.80 -16.20
N ASN A 69 18.50 -7.67 -17.19
CA ASN A 69 17.59 -7.46 -18.29
C ASN A 69 16.15 -7.54 -17.74
N GLN A 70 15.72 -6.50 -17.03
CA GLN A 70 14.34 -6.22 -16.62
C GLN A 70 13.49 -5.70 -17.78
N ASN A 71 13.97 -5.79 -19.03
CA ASN A 71 13.40 -5.07 -20.17
C ASN A 71 12.18 -5.75 -20.81
N LYS A 72 11.47 -6.60 -20.06
CA LYS A 72 10.10 -7.03 -20.38
C LYS A 72 9.10 -6.71 -19.27
N LYS A 73 9.51 -6.77 -17.99
CA LYS A 73 8.66 -6.37 -16.86
C LYS A 73 8.53 -4.85 -16.75
N ASN A 74 9.60 -4.09 -17.00
CA ASN A 74 9.54 -2.62 -17.04
C ASN A 74 8.72 -2.06 -18.22
N SER A 75 8.47 -2.87 -19.25
CA SER A 75 7.67 -2.45 -20.40
C SER A 75 6.19 -2.22 -20.05
N MET A 76 5.67 -2.86 -19.00
CA MET A 76 4.27 -2.67 -18.58
C MET A 76 4.10 -1.49 -17.61
N PHE A 77 5.19 -1.02 -16.98
CA PHE A 77 5.16 -0.01 -15.91
C PHE A 77 5.70 1.37 -16.31
N LEU A 78 6.42 1.48 -17.44
CA LEU A 78 7.01 2.76 -17.90
C LEU A 78 6.48 3.27 -19.24
N SER A 79 5.32 2.79 -19.72
CA SER A 79 4.58 3.54 -20.74
C SER A 79 3.88 4.71 -20.08
N SER A 80 4.65 5.78 -19.82
CA SER A 80 4.12 7.13 -19.75
C SER A 80 3.65 7.54 -21.15
N ASN A 81 2.59 6.90 -21.63
CA ASN A 81 1.73 7.55 -22.59
C ASN A 81 0.96 8.57 -21.78
N SER A 82 0.97 9.82 -22.20
CA SER A 82 0.19 10.89 -21.58
C SER A 82 -1.30 10.65 -21.83
N GLU A 83 -1.86 9.58 -21.28
CA GLU A 83 -3.27 9.52 -20.96
C GLU A 83 -3.46 10.59 -19.89
N SER A 84 -4.08 11.70 -20.29
CA SER A 84 -4.43 12.79 -19.38
C SER A 84 -5.00 12.18 -18.10
N THR A 85 -4.40 12.52 -16.94
CA THR A 85 -4.83 11.98 -15.64
C THR A 85 -6.29 12.27 -15.34
N ALA A 86 -6.87 13.28 -16.02
CA ALA A 86 -8.27 13.61 -15.97
C ALA A 86 -9.16 12.60 -16.71
N ASP A 87 -8.66 11.93 -17.75
CA ASP A 87 -9.47 11.04 -18.59
C ASP A 87 -9.65 9.66 -17.96
N TRP A 88 -8.60 9.06 -17.40
CA TRP A 88 -8.74 7.76 -16.69
C TRP A 88 -9.60 7.89 -15.43
N ARG A 89 -9.53 9.03 -14.70
CA ARG A 89 -10.42 9.29 -13.56
C ARG A 89 -11.88 9.36 -13.96
N LYS A 90 -12.19 9.98 -15.12
CA LYS A 90 -13.55 9.96 -15.68
C LYS A 90 -13.97 8.55 -16.05
N LEU A 91 -13.09 7.74 -16.65
CA LEU A 91 -13.40 6.34 -16.97
C LEU A 91 -13.73 5.53 -15.71
N ARG A 92 -12.91 5.64 -14.66
CA ARG A 92 -13.16 5.06 -13.33
C ARG A 92 -14.50 5.51 -12.77
N ASP A 93 -14.77 6.81 -12.77
CA ASP A 93 -15.97 7.38 -12.18
C ASP A 93 -17.25 7.01 -12.97
N ASN A 94 -17.15 6.88 -14.29
CA ASN A 94 -18.25 6.40 -15.12
C ASN A 94 -18.55 4.93 -14.86
N LEU A 95 -17.52 4.07 -14.81
CA LEU A 95 -17.70 2.67 -14.46
C LEU A 95 -18.28 2.50 -13.05
N ALA A 96 -17.80 3.26 -12.07
CA ALA A 96 -18.35 3.23 -10.72
C ALA A 96 -19.84 3.61 -10.68
N LYS A 97 -20.27 4.59 -11.48
CA LYS A 97 -21.69 4.97 -11.60
C LYS A 97 -22.53 3.86 -12.21
N ILE A 98 -22.03 3.19 -13.24
CA ILE A 98 -22.71 2.04 -13.87
C ILE A 98 -22.90 0.93 -12.82
N LEU A 99 -21.85 0.60 -12.06
CA LEU A 99 -21.92 -0.43 -11.01
C LEU A 99 -22.85 -0.05 -9.84
N GLN A 100 -23.11 1.24 -9.63
CA GLN A 100 -24.05 1.74 -8.62
C GLN A 100 -25.50 1.83 -9.13
N ALA A 101 -25.74 1.56 -10.42
CA ALA A 101 -27.07 1.52 -11.01
C ALA A 101 -27.85 0.28 -10.53
N ASP A 102 -29.02 0.06 -11.11
CA ASP A 102 -29.85 -1.11 -10.79
C ASP A 102 -29.09 -2.42 -11.10
N PRO A 103 -29.10 -3.42 -10.20
CA PRO A 103 -28.33 -4.65 -10.38
C PRO A 103 -28.59 -5.40 -11.68
N ASP A 104 -29.82 -5.34 -12.21
CA ASP A 104 -30.22 -6.10 -13.40
C ASP A 104 -29.56 -5.55 -14.68
N GLU A 105 -29.24 -4.25 -14.72
CA GLU A 105 -28.63 -3.58 -15.87
C GLU A 105 -27.13 -3.30 -15.67
N ALA A 106 -26.69 -3.15 -14.42
CA ALA A 106 -25.34 -2.70 -14.06
C ALA A 106 -24.23 -3.59 -14.64
N MET A 107 -24.39 -4.91 -14.60
CA MET A 107 -23.35 -5.84 -15.07
C MET A 107 -23.24 -5.87 -16.60
N GLU A 108 -24.36 -5.85 -17.32
CA GLU A 108 -24.36 -5.81 -18.78
C GLU A 108 -23.75 -4.50 -19.29
N GLU A 109 -24.18 -3.36 -18.74
CA GLU A 109 -23.65 -2.06 -19.10
C GLU A 109 -22.16 -1.93 -18.71
N ALA A 110 -21.75 -2.49 -17.56
CA ALA A 110 -20.34 -2.53 -17.18
C ALA A 110 -19.50 -3.34 -18.17
N HIS A 111 -19.98 -4.51 -18.62
CA HIS A 111 -19.29 -5.29 -19.64
C HIS A 111 -19.19 -4.55 -20.98
N ALA A 112 -20.27 -3.90 -21.42
CA ALA A 112 -20.27 -3.10 -22.64
C ALA A 112 -19.30 -1.90 -22.55
N PHE A 113 -19.28 -1.22 -21.40
CA PHE A 113 -18.36 -0.11 -21.13
C PHE A 113 -16.90 -0.57 -21.14
N LEU A 114 -16.60 -1.68 -20.45
CA LEU A 114 -15.26 -2.26 -20.38
C LEU A 114 -14.76 -2.68 -21.76
N ALA A 115 -15.60 -3.32 -22.57
CA ALA A 115 -15.24 -3.70 -23.94
C ALA A 115 -14.90 -2.48 -24.82
N LYS A 116 -15.53 -1.33 -24.58
CA LYS A 116 -15.25 -0.09 -25.32
C LYS A 116 -13.90 0.53 -24.97
N ILE A 117 -13.46 0.41 -23.71
CA ILE A 117 -12.20 1.00 -23.25
C ILE A 117 -11.03 0.01 -23.31
N GLU A 118 -11.32 -1.28 -23.53
CA GLU A 118 -10.31 -2.31 -23.71
C GLU A 118 -9.48 -2.02 -24.97
N GLY A 119 -8.15 -1.94 -24.80
CA GLY A 119 -7.23 -1.57 -25.87
C GLY A 119 -7.13 -0.06 -26.16
N SER A 120 -8.07 0.77 -25.66
CA SER A 120 -7.96 2.22 -25.75
C SER A 120 -7.05 2.82 -24.67
N VAL A 121 -6.79 2.06 -23.61
CA VAL A 121 -5.85 2.40 -22.54
C VAL A 121 -4.84 1.27 -22.33
N SER A 122 -3.71 1.57 -21.70
CA SER A 122 -2.74 0.51 -21.34
C SER A 122 -3.36 -0.56 -20.43
N LYS A 123 -2.86 -1.80 -20.49
CA LYS A 123 -3.37 -2.91 -19.65
C LYS A 123 -3.30 -2.57 -18.15
N LYS A 124 -2.22 -1.90 -17.72
CA LYS A 124 -2.07 -1.40 -16.34
C LYS A 124 -3.16 -0.40 -15.99
N ALA A 125 -3.35 0.64 -16.81
CA ALA A 125 -4.38 1.66 -16.59
C ALA A 125 -5.79 1.06 -16.60
N PHE A 126 -6.05 0.10 -17.49
CA PHE A 126 -7.31 -0.63 -17.54
C PHE A 126 -7.61 -1.31 -16.21
N ILE A 127 -6.66 -2.08 -15.67
CA ILE A 127 -6.83 -2.77 -14.38
C ILE A 127 -7.01 -1.76 -13.24
N GLU A 128 -6.22 -0.68 -13.21
CA GLU A 128 -6.39 0.40 -12.23
C GLU A 128 -7.80 1.00 -12.28
N ILE A 129 -8.35 1.25 -13.49
CA ILE A 129 -9.71 1.75 -13.68
C ILE A 129 -10.74 0.76 -13.13
N VAL A 130 -10.67 -0.52 -13.50
CA VAL A 130 -11.63 -1.54 -13.06
C VAL A 130 -11.60 -1.68 -11.54
N THR A 131 -10.41 -1.88 -10.97
CA THR A 131 -10.25 -2.08 -9.53
C THR A 131 -10.75 -0.88 -8.74
N MET A 132 -10.32 0.33 -9.10
CA MET A 132 -10.75 1.52 -8.35
C MET A 132 -12.25 1.81 -8.52
N ALA A 133 -12.84 1.49 -9.67
CA ALA A 133 -14.27 1.65 -9.89
C ALA A 133 -15.09 0.67 -9.03
N VAL A 134 -14.66 -0.59 -8.91
CA VAL A 134 -15.28 -1.59 -8.03
C VAL A 134 -15.22 -1.17 -6.57
N ILE A 135 -14.05 -0.72 -6.09
CA ILE A 135 -13.94 -0.20 -4.73
C ILE A 135 -14.87 1.00 -4.55
N LYS A 136 -14.85 1.97 -5.48
CA LYS A 136 -15.68 3.17 -5.41
C LYS A 136 -17.18 2.87 -5.40
N ALA A 137 -17.63 1.92 -6.22
CA ALA A 137 -19.03 1.50 -6.28
C ALA A 137 -19.50 0.86 -4.97
N SER A 138 -18.58 0.27 -4.22
CA SER A 138 -18.83 -0.42 -2.94
C SER A 138 -18.86 0.52 -1.73
N LEU A 139 -18.66 1.82 -1.93
CA LEU A 139 -18.61 2.81 -0.85
C LEU A 139 -19.95 3.49 -0.56
N LYS A 140 -20.15 3.87 0.69
CA LYS A 140 -21.14 4.84 1.15
C LYS A 140 -20.48 5.78 2.15
N ASP A 141 -20.58 7.09 1.90
CA ASP A 141 -20.01 8.14 2.76
C ASP A 141 -18.51 7.93 3.09
N GLY A 142 -17.73 7.47 2.11
CA GLY A 142 -16.28 7.25 2.24
C GLY A 142 -15.87 5.95 2.94
N LYS A 143 -16.82 5.07 3.25
CA LYS A 143 -16.60 3.79 3.93
C LYS A 143 -17.13 2.63 3.08
N LEU A 144 -16.52 1.46 3.20
CA LEU A 144 -17.07 0.24 2.60
C LEU A 144 -18.32 -0.18 3.35
N VAL A 145 -19.32 -0.66 2.60
CA VAL A 145 -20.59 -1.13 3.18
C VAL A 145 -20.60 -2.64 3.19
N GLY A 146 -20.18 -3.28 4.27
CA GLY A 146 -20.15 -4.74 4.35
C GLY A 146 -19.31 -5.37 3.21
N ARG A 147 -19.82 -6.44 2.59
CA ARG A 147 -19.14 -7.18 1.50
C ARG A 147 -19.65 -6.80 0.11
N GLN A 148 -19.80 -5.51 -0.18
CA GLN A 148 -20.31 -5.05 -1.49
C GLN A 148 -19.32 -5.24 -2.63
N ILE A 149 -18.02 -5.33 -2.33
CA ILE A 149 -16.97 -5.66 -3.32
C ILE A 149 -17.31 -6.98 -4.03
N ASN A 150 -17.83 -7.97 -3.28
CA ASN A 150 -18.17 -9.32 -3.75
C ASN A 150 -19.25 -9.33 -4.85
N LYS A 151 -19.98 -8.22 -5.04
CA LYS A 151 -20.94 -8.09 -6.15
C LYS A 151 -20.25 -7.91 -7.51
N PHE A 152 -19.04 -7.38 -7.50
CA PHE A 152 -18.34 -6.93 -8.71
C PHE A 152 -16.91 -7.48 -8.79
N ASP A 153 -16.48 -8.25 -7.80
CA ASP A 153 -15.13 -8.82 -7.70
C ASP A 153 -14.77 -9.71 -8.91
N LYS A 154 -15.76 -10.38 -9.52
CA LYS A 154 -15.59 -11.18 -10.73
C LYS A 154 -15.19 -10.34 -11.94
N LEU A 155 -15.48 -9.04 -11.95
CA LEU A 155 -14.93 -8.13 -12.95
C LEU A 155 -13.42 -7.96 -12.78
N ILE A 156 -12.93 -7.84 -11.54
CA ILE A 156 -11.50 -7.77 -11.26
C ILE A 156 -10.85 -9.10 -11.67
N LEU A 157 -11.38 -10.22 -11.15
CA LEU A 157 -10.87 -11.56 -11.41
C LEU A 157 -10.69 -11.80 -12.91
N LYS A 158 -11.71 -11.51 -13.73
CA LYS A 158 -11.66 -11.70 -15.20
C LYS A 158 -10.41 -11.12 -15.87
N TYR A 159 -9.85 -10.02 -15.37
CA TYR A 159 -8.72 -9.34 -16.03
C TYR A 159 -7.36 -9.61 -15.40
N VAL A 160 -7.31 -10.20 -14.21
CA VAL A 160 -6.06 -10.46 -13.48
C VAL A 160 -5.81 -11.93 -13.19
N ASP A 161 -6.83 -12.79 -13.32
CA ASP A 161 -6.84 -14.20 -12.96
C ASP A 161 -5.49 -14.91 -13.18
N ASN A 162 -4.94 -15.47 -12.11
CA ASN A 162 -3.70 -16.24 -12.08
C ASN A 162 -2.49 -15.51 -12.70
N THR A 163 -2.51 -14.18 -12.71
CA THR A 163 -1.42 -13.36 -13.22
C THR A 163 -0.92 -12.43 -12.13
N GLU A 164 0.04 -12.92 -11.34
CA GLU A 164 0.60 -12.24 -10.15
C GLU A 164 0.98 -10.77 -10.41
N ASP A 165 1.61 -10.45 -11.55
CA ASP A 165 1.99 -9.06 -11.87
C ASP A 165 0.75 -8.15 -12.08
N LEU A 166 -0.38 -8.68 -12.56
CA LEU A 166 -1.65 -7.94 -12.73
C LEU A 166 -2.42 -7.83 -11.42
N GLU A 167 -2.42 -8.89 -10.61
CA GLU A 167 -2.96 -8.88 -9.26
C GLU A 167 -2.24 -7.86 -8.37
N LEU A 168 -0.92 -7.77 -8.50
CA LEU A 168 -0.12 -6.75 -7.84
C LEU A 168 -0.53 -5.33 -8.26
N ILE A 169 -0.83 -5.11 -9.55
CA ILE A 169 -1.38 -3.83 -10.04
C ILE A 169 -2.71 -3.52 -9.34
N CYS A 170 -3.60 -4.50 -9.13
CA CYS A 170 -4.83 -4.28 -8.37
C CYS A 170 -4.55 -3.80 -6.94
N LEU A 171 -3.65 -4.46 -6.22
CA LEU A 171 -3.33 -4.10 -4.84
C LEU A 171 -2.75 -2.68 -4.74
N PHE A 172 -1.86 -2.29 -5.66
CA PHE A 172 -1.37 -0.92 -5.75
C PHE A 172 -2.46 0.08 -6.17
N ALA A 173 -3.39 -0.32 -7.03
CA ALA A 173 -4.53 0.52 -7.42
C ALA A 173 -5.41 0.87 -6.21
N ILE A 174 -5.75 -0.11 -5.38
CA ILE A 174 -6.55 0.08 -4.16
C ILE A 174 -5.84 1.03 -3.20
N LYS A 175 -4.56 0.74 -2.90
CA LYS A 175 -3.75 1.61 -2.04
C LYS A 175 -3.69 3.04 -2.57
N ASN A 176 -3.42 3.19 -3.87
CA ASN A 176 -3.33 4.52 -4.48
C ASN A 176 -4.66 5.26 -4.45
N PHE A 177 -5.78 4.56 -4.61
CA PHE A 177 -7.10 5.16 -4.50
C PHE A 177 -7.40 5.64 -3.08
N VAL A 178 -7.24 4.76 -2.09
CA VAL A 178 -7.52 5.06 -0.68
C VAL A 178 -6.62 6.16 -0.13
N VAL A 179 -5.32 6.10 -0.40
CA VAL A 179 -4.36 7.09 0.13
C VAL A 179 -4.51 8.46 -0.54
N LYS A 180 -4.93 8.53 -1.81
CA LYS A 180 -5.03 9.80 -2.56
C LYS A 180 -6.41 10.46 -2.44
N GLU A 181 -7.47 9.71 -2.22
CA GLU A 181 -8.81 10.27 -2.03
C GLU A 181 -9.03 10.63 -0.56
N ALA A 182 -8.89 11.91 -0.23
CA ALA A 182 -8.91 12.42 1.14
C ALA A 182 -10.23 12.14 1.92
N ALA A 183 -11.30 11.78 1.23
CA ALA A 183 -12.59 11.44 1.84
C ALA A 183 -12.70 9.98 2.30
N LEU A 184 -11.73 9.12 1.98
CA LEU A 184 -11.79 7.70 2.30
C LEU A 184 -11.12 7.37 3.63
N GLU A 185 -11.72 6.46 4.38
CA GLU A 185 -11.12 5.93 5.59
C GLU A 185 -10.08 4.84 5.26
N LEU A 186 -9.01 4.74 6.06
CA LEU A 186 -7.99 3.69 5.89
C LEU A 186 -8.55 2.28 6.10
N SER A 187 -9.66 2.12 6.81
CA SER A 187 -10.38 0.85 6.93
C SER A 187 -10.80 0.30 5.57
N VAL A 188 -11.09 1.16 4.58
CA VAL A 188 -11.38 0.76 3.21
C VAL A 188 -10.24 -0.08 2.62
N LEU A 189 -8.99 0.28 2.92
CA LEU A 189 -7.83 -0.49 2.44
C LEU A 189 -7.79 -1.88 3.07
N THR A 190 -7.91 -1.98 4.39
CA THR A 190 -7.87 -3.24 5.13
C THR A 190 -9.03 -4.16 4.74
N GLU A 191 -10.25 -3.62 4.69
CA GLU A 191 -11.45 -4.38 4.30
C GLU A 191 -11.42 -4.80 2.83
N SER A 192 -10.86 -3.99 1.93
CA SER A 192 -10.67 -4.39 0.52
C SER A 192 -9.70 -5.56 0.40
N PHE A 193 -8.56 -5.50 1.09
CA PHE A 193 -7.57 -6.60 1.08
C PHE A 193 -8.18 -7.88 1.64
N ARG A 194 -8.94 -7.77 2.74
CA ARG A 194 -9.62 -8.91 3.36
C ARG A 194 -10.65 -9.55 2.43
N ASN A 195 -11.53 -8.77 1.82
CA ASN A 195 -12.55 -9.30 0.90
C ASN A 195 -11.89 -10.00 -0.30
N LEU A 196 -10.86 -9.39 -0.91
CA LEU A 196 -10.19 -9.99 -2.06
C LEU A 196 -9.43 -11.28 -1.72
N TYR A 197 -8.91 -11.39 -0.50
CA TYR A 197 -8.32 -12.62 0.03
C TYR A 197 -9.40 -13.69 0.28
N ASP A 198 -10.44 -13.35 1.06
CA ASP A 198 -11.50 -14.29 1.47
C ASP A 198 -12.25 -14.88 0.25
N ASP A 199 -12.45 -14.09 -0.81
CA ASP A 199 -13.14 -14.53 -2.04
C ASP A 199 -12.21 -15.10 -3.12
N SER A 200 -10.92 -15.31 -2.80
CA SER A 200 -9.90 -15.86 -3.71
C SER A 200 -9.78 -15.10 -5.04
N ILE A 201 -9.87 -13.77 -4.97
CA ILE A 201 -9.77 -12.89 -6.15
C ILE A 201 -8.31 -12.52 -6.45
N ILE A 202 -7.50 -12.44 -5.40
CA ILE A 202 -6.07 -12.16 -5.46
C ILE A 202 -5.35 -13.31 -4.74
N SER A 203 -4.29 -13.82 -5.35
CA SER A 203 -3.47 -14.89 -4.76
C SER A 203 -2.72 -14.43 -3.51
N VAL A 204 -2.46 -15.36 -2.61
CA VAL A 204 -1.61 -15.13 -1.43
C VAL A 204 -0.24 -14.60 -1.82
N GLU A 205 0.34 -15.13 -2.91
CA GLU A 205 1.64 -14.70 -3.43
C GLU A 205 1.65 -13.25 -3.90
N ALA A 206 0.57 -12.78 -4.54
CA ALA A 206 0.45 -11.37 -4.90
C ALA A 206 0.38 -10.45 -3.66
N PHE A 207 -0.27 -10.87 -2.58
CA PHE A 207 -0.25 -10.12 -1.31
C PHE A 207 1.15 -10.10 -0.68
N LYS A 208 1.82 -11.26 -0.59
CA LYS A 208 3.21 -11.37 -0.07
C LYS A 208 4.13 -10.47 -0.88
N LYS A 209 4.08 -10.57 -2.21
CA LYS A 209 4.86 -9.73 -3.12
C LYS A 209 4.52 -8.26 -2.97
N TRP A 210 3.24 -7.89 -2.81
CA TRP A 210 2.87 -6.50 -2.58
C TRP A 210 3.60 -5.92 -1.38
N LYS A 211 3.88 -6.66 -0.31
CA LYS A 211 4.57 -6.18 0.89
C LYS A 211 6.03 -5.77 0.62
N ASP A 212 6.71 -6.49 -0.26
CA ASP A 212 8.16 -6.37 -0.47
C ASP A 212 8.53 -5.70 -1.81
N ASP A 213 7.57 -5.55 -2.73
CA ASP A 213 7.83 -4.99 -4.06
C ASP A 213 8.23 -3.50 -4.00
N THR A 214 9.37 -3.19 -4.61
CA THR A 214 9.92 -1.84 -4.75
C THR A 214 9.94 -1.34 -6.20
N SER A 215 9.52 -2.18 -7.14
CA SER A 215 9.56 -1.91 -8.58
C SER A 215 8.48 -0.92 -9.03
N ILE A 216 7.36 -0.87 -8.29
CA ILE A 216 6.21 0.00 -8.60
C ILE A 216 6.30 1.32 -7.82
N GLU A 217 6.61 1.27 -6.53
CA GLU A 217 6.82 2.45 -5.69
C GLU A 217 7.84 2.21 -4.57
N PRO A 218 8.64 3.22 -4.17
CA PRO A 218 9.56 3.09 -3.05
C PRO A 218 8.82 2.82 -1.73
N LEU A 219 9.39 1.95 -0.89
CA LEU A 219 8.84 1.61 0.42
C LEU A 219 8.78 2.82 1.35
N GLU A 220 9.72 3.75 1.19
CA GLU A 220 9.86 4.95 2.02
C GLU A 220 8.87 6.06 1.65
N SER A 221 8.11 5.90 0.56
CA SER A 221 7.08 6.88 0.21
C SER A 221 6.01 6.92 1.30
N GLU A 222 5.59 8.13 1.70
CA GLU A 222 4.68 8.31 2.85
C GLU A 222 3.40 7.48 2.70
N GLY A 223 2.81 7.48 1.49
CA GLY A 223 1.62 6.68 1.21
C GLY A 223 1.85 5.17 1.31
N ARG A 224 3.05 4.70 0.99
CA ARG A 224 3.42 3.28 1.11
C ARG A 224 3.64 2.90 2.57
N LEU A 225 4.39 3.70 3.33
CA LEU A 225 4.59 3.49 4.78
C LEU A 225 3.25 3.49 5.54
N LEU A 226 2.34 4.39 5.18
CA LEU A 226 1.01 4.44 5.77
C LEU A 226 0.24 3.15 5.48
N ALA A 227 0.17 2.75 4.21
CA ALA A 227 -0.53 1.55 3.80
C ALA A 227 0.05 0.27 4.45
N THR A 228 1.37 0.15 4.52
CA THR A 228 2.04 -1.00 5.16
C THR A 228 1.69 -1.10 6.65
N LYS A 229 1.66 0.03 7.38
CA LYS A 229 1.23 0.05 8.79
C LYS A 229 -0.24 -0.32 8.94
N THR A 230 -1.11 0.21 8.07
CA THR A 230 -2.55 -0.10 8.08
C THR A 230 -2.83 -1.58 7.82
N LEU A 231 -2.02 -2.23 6.98
CA LEU A 231 -2.19 -3.62 6.59
C LEU A 231 -1.38 -4.61 7.44
N GLU A 232 -0.61 -4.15 8.43
CA GLU A 232 0.21 -5.02 9.29
C GLU A 232 -0.60 -6.16 9.93
N PRO A 233 -1.79 -5.93 10.52
CA PRO A 233 -2.59 -7.03 11.07
C PRO A 233 -3.03 -8.07 10.02
N PHE A 234 -3.30 -7.64 8.79
CA PHE A 234 -3.64 -8.55 7.69
C PHE A 234 -2.45 -9.44 7.33
N TYR A 235 -1.23 -8.90 7.30
CA TYR A 235 -0.02 -9.68 7.02
C TYR A 235 0.40 -10.59 8.16
N VAL A 236 0.10 -10.24 9.41
CA VAL A 236 0.27 -11.17 10.56
C VAL A 236 -0.66 -12.37 10.38
N PHE A 237 -1.94 -12.12 10.08
CA PHE A 237 -2.91 -13.19 9.80
C PHE A 237 -2.47 -14.10 8.65
N LEU A 238 -1.93 -13.56 7.55
CA LEU A 238 -1.43 -14.39 6.44
C LEU A 238 -0.28 -15.31 6.87
N ALA A 239 0.65 -14.80 7.67
CA ALA A 239 1.78 -15.60 8.15
C ALA A 239 1.33 -16.72 9.10
N GLU A 240 0.38 -16.42 9.99
CA GLU A 240 -0.19 -17.43 10.90
C GLU A 240 -0.92 -18.55 10.13
N ALA A 241 -1.61 -18.21 9.03
CA ALA A 241 -2.27 -19.21 8.19
C ALA A 241 -1.28 -20.09 7.40
N ASP A 242 -0.16 -19.51 6.92
CA ASP A 242 0.89 -20.28 6.24
C ASP A 242 1.57 -21.28 7.18
N ASP A 243 1.89 -20.86 8.42
CA ASP A 243 2.55 -21.71 9.42
C ASP A 243 1.66 -22.93 9.81
N GLU A 244 0.33 -22.76 9.87
CA GLU A 244 -0.63 -23.85 10.16
C GLU A 244 -0.74 -24.87 9.00
N GLU A 245 -0.58 -24.45 7.75
CA GLU A 245 -0.63 -25.35 6.59
C GLU A 245 0.62 -26.24 6.51
N GLU A 246 1.80 -25.74 6.90
CA GLU A 246 3.06 -26.51 6.92
C GLU A 246 3.13 -27.57 8.04
N GLU A 247 2.33 -27.42 9.11
CA GLU A 247 2.27 -28.36 10.24
C GLU A 247 1.24 -29.50 10.05
N SER A 248 0.46 -29.50 8.96
CA SER A 248 -0.64 -30.45 8.68
C SER A 248 -0.31 -31.56 7.68
#